data_AF-A0AAC9IKN6-F1
#
_entry.id   AF-A0AAC9IKN6-F1
#
_cell.length_a   1.000
_cell.length_b   1.000
_cell.length_c   1.000
_cell.angle_alpha   90.00
_cell.angle_beta   90.00
_cell.angle_gamma   90.00
#
_symmetry.space_group_name_H-M   'P 1'
#
loop_
_entity.id
_entity.type
_entity.pdbx_description
1 polymer ?
#
loop_
_entity_poly.entity_id
_entity_poly.type
_entity_poly.pdbx_seq_one_letter_code
_entity_poly.pdbx_strand_id
1 'polypeptide(L)'
;MKTRTMLTTLSLFLVVLLSSCNNKDITSSKALDTIEAHLEDKPEFESTTIQLGTKKFRKKKDSLQINQYKILEKEGYIEFENESAKKKWLSKDSIWNVTVKLAEKAHPYVINQKSDKITVKTIEYTLDKSNNLQLNNRSKKSATASVMLSKQYTPFIVFSKDKNPNTKFITKKYKLRYSEENGWSIN
;
A
#
# COMPACT_ATOMS: atom_id res chain seq x y z
N MET A 1 7.92 -71.94 21.65
CA MET A 1 8.30 -71.00 22.73
C MET A 1 9.21 -69.94 22.14
N LYS A 2 8.85 -68.64 22.30
CA LYS A 2 9.69 -67.42 22.20
C LYS A 2 10.32 -67.16 20.80
N THR A 3 10.21 -66.00 20.14
CA THR A 3 10.09 -64.60 20.59
C THR A 3 9.41 -63.72 19.53
N ARG A 4 8.64 -62.72 19.99
CA ARG A 4 8.13 -61.56 19.24
C ARG A 4 9.23 -60.51 19.05
N THR A 5 9.19 -59.75 17.96
CA THR A 5 9.60 -58.32 17.85
C THR A 5 9.27 -57.83 16.43
N MET A 6 8.31 -56.93 16.21
CA MET A 6 8.29 -55.47 16.41
C MET A 6 8.51 -54.71 15.08
N LEU A 7 7.44 -54.01 14.73
CA LEU A 7 7.22 -52.96 13.73
C LEU A 7 8.24 -51.82 13.87
N THR A 8 8.74 -51.24 12.77
CA THR A 8 9.10 -49.80 12.71
C THR A 8 9.19 -49.26 11.27
N THR A 9 8.20 -48.45 10.91
CA THR A 9 8.23 -47.41 9.87
C THR A 9 9.10 -46.24 10.33
N LEU A 10 10.05 -45.77 9.51
CA LEU A 10 10.83 -44.56 9.77
C LEU A 10 10.52 -43.50 8.70
N SER A 11 9.58 -42.61 9.01
CA SER A 11 9.32 -41.38 8.27
C SER A 11 10.17 -40.27 8.90
N LEU A 12 11.11 -39.73 8.13
CA LEU A 12 12.03 -38.67 8.56
C LEU A 12 11.41 -37.31 8.26
N PHE A 13 10.66 -36.75 9.21
CA PHE A 13 10.29 -35.33 9.18
C PHE A 13 11.47 -34.49 9.65
N LEU A 14 12.12 -33.81 8.70
CA LEU A 14 13.15 -32.80 8.98
C LEU A 14 12.44 -31.49 9.40
N VAL A 15 12.22 -31.31 10.69
CA VAL A 15 11.79 -30.03 11.27
C VAL A 15 13.03 -29.13 11.36
N VAL A 16 13.13 -28.17 10.44
CA VAL A 16 14.08 -27.06 10.55
C VAL A 16 13.58 -26.13 11.65
N LEU A 17 14.05 -26.35 12.87
CA LEU A 17 13.91 -25.38 13.96
C LEU A 17 14.81 -24.18 13.65
N LEU A 18 14.23 -23.12 13.10
CA LEU A 18 14.84 -21.79 13.12
C LEU A 18 15.01 -21.38 14.59
N SER A 19 16.19 -21.64 15.12
CA SER A 19 16.58 -21.20 16.45
C SER A 19 16.71 -19.68 16.41
N SER A 20 15.64 -18.96 16.78
CA SER A 20 15.68 -17.52 17.00
C SER A 20 16.62 -17.25 18.17
N CYS A 21 17.77 -16.67 17.87
CA CYS A 21 18.76 -16.30 18.87
C CYS A 21 18.11 -15.28 19.83
N ASN A 22 17.93 -15.69 21.09
CA ASN A 22 17.08 -15.05 22.11
C ASN A 22 17.71 -13.78 22.71
N ASN A 23 18.32 -12.92 21.89
CA ASN A 23 18.80 -11.62 22.34
C ASN A 23 17.60 -10.70 22.58
N LYS A 24 17.31 -10.46 23.87
CA LYS A 24 16.24 -9.57 24.34
C LYS A 24 16.50 -8.11 23.95
N ASP A 25 17.76 -7.74 23.76
CA ASP A 25 18.13 -6.39 23.36
C ASP A 25 17.69 -6.10 21.92
N ILE A 26 17.19 -4.88 21.72
CA ILE A 26 16.79 -4.38 20.42
C ILE A 26 17.98 -3.69 19.76
N THR A 27 18.45 -4.25 18.66
CA THR A 27 19.46 -3.65 17.77
C THR A 27 18.78 -2.90 16.63
N SER A 28 19.53 -2.06 15.93
CA SER A 28 19.03 -1.38 14.73
C SER A 28 18.55 -2.35 13.65
N SER A 29 19.30 -3.44 13.40
CA SER A 29 18.90 -4.47 12.44
C SER A 29 17.59 -5.14 12.85
N LYS A 30 17.48 -5.59 14.10
CA LYS A 30 16.27 -6.24 14.61
C LYS A 30 15.06 -5.31 14.60
N ALA A 31 15.26 -4.02 14.86
CA ALA A 31 14.20 -3.03 14.73
C ALA A 31 13.76 -2.83 13.28
N LEU A 32 14.69 -2.77 12.33
CA LEU A 32 14.40 -2.70 10.90
C LEU A 32 13.65 -3.93 10.42
N ASP A 33 14.10 -5.14 10.77
CA ASP A 33 13.43 -6.39 10.39
C ASP A 33 12.01 -6.45 10.95
N THR A 34 11.82 -5.99 12.20
CA THR A 34 10.49 -5.93 12.84
C THR A 34 9.56 -4.95 12.10
N ILE A 35 10.09 -3.81 11.65
CA ILE A 35 9.32 -2.81 10.90
C ILE A 35 9.03 -3.31 9.49
N GLU A 36 9.99 -3.96 8.84
CA GLU A 36 9.84 -4.54 7.51
C GLU A 36 8.72 -5.60 7.51
N ALA A 37 8.79 -6.57 8.42
CA ALA A 37 7.74 -7.59 8.56
C ALA A 37 6.36 -6.96 8.87
N HIS A 38 6.33 -5.89 9.66
CA HIS A 38 5.09 -5.15 9.92
C HIS A 38 4.54 -4.47 8.67
N LEU A 39 5.40 -3.89 7.83
CA LEU A 39 5.00 -3.22 6.59
C LEU A 39 4.60 -4.18 5.48
N GLU A 40 5.10 -5.42 5.50
CA GLU A 40 4.64 -6.50 4.62
C GLU A 40 3.20 -6.93 4.97
N ASP A 41 2.88 -7.06 6.26
CA ASP A 41 1.53 -7.38 6.74
C ASP A 41 0.56 -6.18 6.61
N LYS A 42 1.05 -4.98 6.93
CA LYS A 42 0.28 -3.73 6.94
C LYS A 42 1.02 -2.65 6.15
N PRO A 43 0.91 -2.67 4.81
CA PRO A 43 1.52 -1.67 3.96
C PRO A 43 1.01 -0.26 4.28
N GLU A 44 1.93 0.70 4.25
CA GLU A 44 1.62 2.10 4.43
C GLU A 44 1.39 2.77 3.07
N PHE A 45 0.25 3.45 2.92
CA PHE A 45 -0.08 4.17 1.69
C PHE A 45 -1.05 5.32 1.97
N GLU A 46 -1.04 6.32 1.09
CA GLU A 46 -2.15 7.27 0.97
C GLU A 46 -3.16 6.76 -0.07
N SER A 47 -4.42 7.19 0.05
CA SER A 47 -5.48 6.79 -0.86
C SER A 47 -6.41 7.94 -1.20
N THR A 48 -7.13 7.78 -2.31
CA THR A 48 -8.22 8.67 -2.72
C THR A 48 -9.39 7.84 -3.23
N THR A 49 -10.57 8.48 -3.31
CA THR A 49 -11.76 7.85 -3.90
C THR A 49 -12.06 8.50 -5.24
N ILE A 50 -12.18 7.70 -6.29
CA ILE A 50 -12.58 8.16 -7.62
C ILE A 50 -13.96 7.62 -7.98
N GLN A 51 -14.66 8.31 -8.88
CA GLN A 51 -16.00 7.94 -9.30
C GLN A 51 -15.96 7.30 -10.69
N LEU A 52 -16.53 6.11 -10.80
CA LEU A 52 -16.68 5.39 -12.06
C LEU A 52 -18.11 5.51 -12.61
N GLY A 53 -18.40 4.78 -13.68
CA GLY A 53 -19.71 4.72 -14.30
C GLY A 53 -20.00 5.93 -15.18
N THR A 54 -21.28 6.19 -15.42
CA THR A 54 -21.71 7.28 -16.32
C THR A 54 -21.46 8.64 -15.69
N LYS A 55 -20.63 9.44 -16.35
CA LYS A 55 -20.25 10.79 -15.96
C LYS A 55 -20.73 11.80 -17.00
N LYS A 56 -21.03 13.00 -16.52
CA LYS A 56 -21.39 14.16 -17.32
C LYS A 56 -20.52 15.32 -16.90
N PHE A 57 -19.58 15.69 -17.76
CA PHE A 57 -18.64 16.78 -17.52
C PHE A 57 -18.96 17.99 -18.39
N ARG A 58 -18.69 19.18 -17.85
CA ARG A 58 -18.61 20.44 -18.58
C ARG A 58 -17.17 20.64 -19.05
N LYS A 59 -16.92 20.62 -20.36
CA LYS A 59 -15.55 20.55 -20.90
C LYS A 59 -14.63 21.65 -20.37
N LYS A 60 -15.11 22.88 -20.24
CA LYS A 60 -14.28 23.99 -19.73
C LYS A 60 -14.20 23.97 -18.21
N LYS A 61 -15.35 23.91 -17.53
CA LYS A 61 -15.41 23.98 -16.07
C LYS A 61 -14.70 22.81 -15.39
N ASP A 62 -14.89 21.61 -15.92
CA ASP A 62 -14.39 20.36 -15.33
C ASP A 62 -13.12 19.87 -16.04
N SER A 63 -12.43 20.76 -16.76
CA SER A 63 -11.25 20.44 -17.59
C SER A 63 -10.14 19.70 -16.83
N LEU A 64 -9.85 20.12 -15.59
CA LEU A 64 -8.86 19.46 -14.74
C LEU A 64 -9.24 17.99 -14.48
N GLN A 65 -10.49 17.73 -14.13
CA GLN A 65 -10.97 16.37 -13.86
C GLN A 65 -11.01 15.51 -15.12
N ILE A 66 -11.42 16.09 -16.25
CA ILE A 66 -11.38 15.41 -17.55
C ILE A 66 -9.93 15.00 -17.88
N ASN A 67 -8.96 15.90 -17.66
CA ASN A 67 -7.56 15.60 -17.92
C ASN A 67 -7.03 14.48 -17.02
N GLN A 68 -7.41 14.45 -15.74
CA GLN A 68 -7.04 13.35 -14.83
C GLN A 68 -7.54 11.99 -15.34
N TYR A 69 -8.80 11.90 -15.77
CA TYR A 69 -9.32 10.66 -16.36
C TYR A 69 -8.59 10.31 -17.66
N LYS A 70 -8.35 11.28 -18.55
CA LYS A 70 -7.63 11.03 -19.81
C LYS A 70 -6.20 10.54 -19.60
N ILE A 71 -5.50 10.98 -18.56
CA ILE A 71 -4.17 10.47 -18.22
C ILE A 71 -4.27 8.98 -17.86
N LEU A 72 -5.20 8.61 -16.99
CA LEU A 72 -5.40 7.20 -16.63
C LEU A 72 -5.83 6.33 -17.81
N GLU A 73 -6.65 6.85 -18.72
CA GLU A 73 -7.10 6.12 -19.91
C GLU A 73 -5.93 5.88 -20.87
N LYS A 74 -5.15 6.93 -21.15
CA LYS A 74 -3.92 6.82 -21.96
C LYS A 74 -2.93 5.81 -21.39
N GLU A 75 -2.83 5.74 -20.07
CA GLU A 75 -1.95 4.79 -19.38
C GLU A 75 -2.58 3.39 -19.20
N GLY A 76 -3.83 3.19 -19.62
CA GLY A 76 -4.54 1.91 -19.62
C GLY A 76 -5.06 1.47 -18.25
N TYR A 77 -5.26 2.40 -17.30
CA TYR A 77 -5.82 2.10 -15.98
C TYR A 77 -7.36 2.22 -15.94
N ILE A 78 -7.94 2.95 -16.89
CA ILE A 78 -9.38 3.04 -17.07
C ILE A 78 -9.69 2.96 -18.57
N GLU A 79 -10.96 2.72 -18.88
CA GLU A 79 -11.49 2.69 -20.24
C GLU A 79 -12.70 3.64 -20.33
N PHE A 80 -12.86 4.24 -21.51
CA PHE A 80 -14.03 5.05 -21.83
C PHE A 80 -14.98 4.30 -22.75
N GLU A 81 -16.26 4.36 -22.42
CA GLU A 81 -17.35 3.85 -23.26
C GLU A 81 -18.45 4.90 -23.41
N ASN A 82 -19.31 4.73 -24.43
CA ASN A 82 -20.49 5.57 -24.65
C ASN A 82 -20.17 7.08 -24.69
N GLU A 83 -19.04 7.44 -25.29
CA GLU A 83 -18.59 8.82 -25.38
C GLU A 83 -19.48 9.66 -26.31
N SER A 84 -19.95 10.79 -25.80
CA SER A 84 -20.66 11.78 -26.62
C SER A 84 -20.34 13.20 -26.17
N ALA A 85 -20.24 14.12 -27.13
CA ALA A 85 -20.03 15.54 -26.84
C ALA A 85 -21.13 16.38 -27.50
N LYS A 86 -21.81 17.22 -26.71
CA LYS A 86 -22.84 18.14 -27.23
C LYS A 86 -22.64 19.55 -26.71
N LYS A 87 -22.79 20.55 -27.58
CA LYS A 87 -22.81 21.97 -27.16
C LYS A 87 -24.05 22.20 -26.28
N LYS A 88 -23.90 22.88 -25.15
CA LYS A 88 -25.06 23.27 -24.34
C LYS A 88 -25.69 24.52 -24.98
N TRP A 89 -26.96 24.44 -25.33
CA TRP A 89 -27.70 25.56 -25.95
C TRP A 89 -27.56 26.82 -25.06
N LEU A 90 -27.22 27.95 -25.69
CA LEU A 90 -26.90 29.24 -25.05
C LEU A 90 -25.60 29.32 -24.21
N SER A 91 -24.81 28.24 -24.12
CA SER A 91 -23.53 28.25 -23.38
C SER A 91 -22.31 28.28 -24.31
N LYS A 92 -21.24 28.94 -23.88
CA LYS A 92 -19.89 28.82 -24.47
C LYS A 92 -19.19 27.51 -24.08
N ASP A 93 -19.83 26.66 -23.28
CA ASP A 93 -19.31 25.36 -22.83
C ASP A 93 -20.08 24.19 -23.46
N SER A 94 -19.43 23.04 -23.52
CA SER A 94 -19.99 21.79 -24.05
C SER A 94 -20.02 20.73 -22.98
N ILE A 95 -20.96 19.80 -23.12
CA ILE A 95 -21.12 18.66 -22.23
C ILE A 95 -20.43 17.46 -22.88
N TRP A 96 -19.58 16.77 -22.12
CA TRP A 96 -19.03 15.47 -22.46
C TRP A 96 -19.68 14.42 -21.56
N ASN A 97 -20.39 13.46 -22.14
CA ASN A 97 -20.89 12.29 -21.43
C ASN A 97 -19.98 11.12 -21.77
N VAL A 98 -19.62 10.35 -20.75
CA VAL A 98 -18.73 9.19 -20.88
C VAL A 98 -19.06 8.20 -19.77
N THR A 99 -18.98 6.92 -20.06
CA THR A 99 -18.97 5.85 -19.05
C THR A 99 -17.52 5.49 -18.76
N VAL A 100 -17.08 5.67 -17.52
CA VAL A 100 -15.73 5.34 -17.08
C VAL A 100 -15.71 3.95 -16.46
N LYS A 101 -14.92 3.04 -17.02
CA LYS A 101 -14.70 1.68 -16.51
C LYS A 101 -13.29 1.51 -15.98
N LEU A 102 -13.13 0.65 -14.99
CA LEU A 102 -11.82 0.30 -14.44
C LEU A 102 -11.19 -0.81 -15.28
N ALA A 103 -9.95 -0.63 -15.73
CA ALA A 103 -9.22 -1.65 -16.46
C ALA A 103 -8.54 -2.65 -15.52
N GLU A 104 -8.23 -3.85 -16.00
CA GLU A 104 -7.55 -4.89 -15.20
C GLU A 104 -6.21 -4.42 -14.63
N LYS A 105 -5.49 -3.59 -15.39
CA LYS A 105 -4.19 -3.02 -15.00
C LYS A 105 -4.26 -2.20 -13.69
N ALA A 106 -5.42 -1.68 -13.33
CA ALA A 106 -5.60 -0.92 -12.10
C ALA A 106 -5.67 -1.80 -10.83
N HIS A 107 -5.91 -3.11 -10.97
CA HIS A 107 -6.17 -4.02 -9.85
C HIS A 107 -5.19 -3.89 -8.67
N PRO A 108 -3.86 -3.81 -8.86
CA PRO A 108 -2.89 -3.73 -7.74
C PRO A 108 -3.05 -2.49 -6.84
N TYR A 109 -3.69 -1.44 -7.35
CA TYR A 109 -3.87 -0.16 -6.65
C TYR A 109 -5.23 -0.06 -5.98
N VAL A 110 -6.14 -0.99 -6.22
CA VAL A 110 -7.50 -0.94 -5.68
C VAL A 110 -7.54 -1.48 -4.26
N ILE A 111 -8.06 -0.67 -3.33
CA ILE A 111 -8.24 -1.04 -1.92
C ILE A 111 -9.67 -1.52 -1.67
N ASN A 112 -10.65 -0.81 -2.26
CA ASN A 112 -12.07 -1.12 -2.08
C ASN A 112 -12.86 -0.73 -3.33
N GLN A 113 -13.89 -1.51 -3.65
CA GLN A 113 -14.79 -1.26 -4.77
C GLN A 113 -16.23 -1.23 -4.26
N LYS A 114 -16.92 -0.12 -4.54
CA LYS A 114 -18.37 0.04 -4.42
C LYS A 114 -18.93 0.37 -5.81
N SER A 115 -20.24 0.25 -5.97
CA SER A 115 -20.96 0.39 -7.26
C SER A 115 -20.38 1.43 -8.22
N ASP A 116 -20.24 2.67 -7.79
CA ASP A 116 -19.80 3.81 -8.60
C ASP A 116 -18.54 4.50 -8.04
N LYS A 117 -17.93 3.92 -7.00
CA LYS A 117 -16.83 4.52 -6.24
C LYS A 117 -15.78 3.49 -5.94
N ILE A 118 -14.53 3.79 -6.29
CA ILE A 118 -13.40 2.94 -5.92
C ILE A 118 -12.42 3.75 -5.08
N THR A 119 -11.87 3.10 -4.07
CA THR A 119 -10.77 3.64 -3.28
C THR A 119 -9.48 3.03 -3.81
N VAL A 120 -8.55 3.89 -4.21
CA VAL A 120 -7.29 3.52 -4.84
C VAL A 120 -6.12 4.13 -4.08
N LYS A 121 -5.00 3.42 -4.04
CA LYS A 121 -3.73 3.92 -3.52
C LYS A 121 -3.25 5.05 -4.41
N THR A 122 -2.69 6.11 -3.81
CA THR A 122 -2.13 7.26 -4.54
C THR A 122 -0.62 7.36 -4.34
N ILE A 123 -0.15 7.09 -3.13
CA ILE A 123 1.27 7.07 -2.75
C ILE A 123 1.49 5.81 -1.93
N GLU A 124 2.45 4.98 -2.32
CA GLU A 124 2.91 3.83 -1.53
C GLU A 124 4.21 4.21 -0.81
N TYR A 125 4.36 3.72 0.41
CA TYR A 125 5.54 4.00 1.23
C TYR A 125 6.39 2.74 1.39
N THR A 126 7.62 2.78 0.92
CA THR A 126 8.58 1.66 1.02
C THR A 126 9.66 1.98 2.03
N LEU A 127 10.00 1.01 2.88
CA LEU A 127 11.10 1.16 3.83
C LEU A 127 12.43 1.32 3.09
N ASP A 128 13.17 2.38 3.40
CA ASP A 128 14.52 2.55 2.89
C ASP A 128 15.51 1.81 3.81
N LYS A 129 16.14 0.76 3.28
CA LYS A 129 17.10 -0.07 4.01
C LYS A 129 18.48 0.60 4.17
N SER A 130 18.70 1.77 3.58
CA SER A 130 19.96 2.52 3.70
C SER A 130 20.07 3.23 5.07
N ASN A 131 20.25 2.47 6.15
CA ASN A 131 20.76 2.90 7.48
C ASN A 131 20.16 4.14 8.18
N ASN A 132 19.05 4.72 7.71
CA ASN A 132 18.46 5.94 8.29
C ASN A 132 17.54 5.67 9.50
N LEU A 133 17.81 4.61 10.26
CA LEU A 133 17.07 4.26 11.47
C LEU A 133 17.62 5.05 12.67
N GLN A 134 16.78 5.82 13.33
CA GLN A 134 17.06 6.35 14.66
C GLN A 134 16.33 5.53 15.72
N LEU A 135 17.08 4.73 16.48
CA LEU A 135 16.56 3.89 17.54
C LEU A 135 16.73 4.57 18.90
N ASN A 136 15.65 4.67 19.66
CA ASN A 136 15.65 5.18 21.03
C ASN A 136 15.07 4.12 21.97
N ASN A 137 15.93 3.59 22.83
CA ASN A 137 15.56 2.58 23.84
C ASN A 137 14.96 3.29 25.04
N ARG A 138 13.65 3.14 25.26
CA ARG A 138 12.96 3.72 26.42
C ARG A 138 13.09 2.81 27.65
N SER A 139 13.09 1.50 27.45
CA SER A 139 13.26 0.50 28.51
C SER A 139 13.74 -0.84 27.94
N LYS A 140 13.98 -1.83 28.81
CA LYS A 140 14.29 -3.21 28.40
C LYS A 140 13.19 -3.90 27.58
N LYS A 141 11.95 -3.36 27.57
CA LYS A 141 10.80 -3.93 26.85
C LYS A 141 10.13 -2.96 25.88
N SER A 142 10.69 -1.76 25.71
CA SER A 142 10.10 -0.74 24.83
C SER A 142 11.15 0.11 24.15
N ALA A 143 10.95 0.33 22.86
CA ALA A 143 11.79 1.20 22.05
C ALA A 143 10.94 2.02 21.08
N THR A 144 11.51 3.08 20.54
CA THR A 144 10.94 3.85 19.44
C THR A 144 11.95 3.87 18.31
N ALA A 145 11.52 3.47 17.12
CA ALA A 145 12.31 3.52 15.92
C ALA A 145 11.74 4.59 14.99
N SER A 146 12.58 5.54 14.57
CA SER A 146 12.24 6.48 13.50
C SER A 146 12.89 6.00 12.21
N VAL A 147 12.09 5.73 11.19
CA VAL A 147 12.57 5.30 9.87
C VAL A 147 12.17 6.29 8.80
N MET A 148 12.95 6.28 7.72
CA MET A 148 12.60 6.95 6.48
C MET A 148 11.79 6.00 5.59
N LEU A 149 10.65 6.48 5.10
CA LEU A 149 9.85 5.76 4.11
C LEU A 149 9.85 6.55 2.80
N SER A 150 10.34 5.93 1.74
CA SER A 150 10.38 6.51 0.40
C SER A 150 8.98 6.51 -0.23
N LYS A 151 8.64 7.60 -0.91
CA LYS A 151 7.37 7.75 -1.61
C LYS A 151 7.46 7.14 -3.00
N GLN A 152 6.50 6.28 -3.33
CA GLN A 152 6.28 5.78 -4.68
C GLN A 152 4.91 6.28 -5.15
N TYR A 153 4.89 7.14 -6.16
CA TYR A 153 3.63 7.63 -6.71
C TYR A 153 3.01 6.57 -7.61
N THR A 154 1.73 6.31 -7.37
CA THR A 154 0.92 5.50 -8.26
C THR A 154 0.37 6.36 -9.41
N PRO A 155 -0.12 5.76 -10.49
CA PRO A 155 -0.85 6.48 -11.55
C PRO A 155 -2.02 7.32 -11.02
N PHE A 156 -2.66 6.87 -9.94
CA PHE A 156 -3.82 7.55 -9.34
C PHE A 156 -3.44 8.81 -8.54
N ILE A 157 -2.15 9.14 -8.39
CA ILE A 157 -1.72 10.41 -7.77
C ILE A 157 -2.34 11.62 -8.45
N VAL A 158 -2.72 11.53 -9.73
CA VAL A 158 -3.39 12.62 -10.45
C VAL A 158 -4.68 13.07 -9.77
N PHE A 159 -5.34 12.22 -8.96
CA PHE A 159 -6.56 12.51 -8.21
C PHE A 159 -6.33 12.94 -6.76
N SER A 160 -5.09 13.11 -6.33
CA SER A 160 -4.75 13.54 -4.97
C SER A 160 -3.64 14.57 -4.98
N LYS A 161 -3.46 15.25 -3.85
CA LYS A 161 -2.34 16.17 -3.65
C LYS A 161 -1.40 15.53 -2.64
N ASP A 162 -0.12 15.38 -3.00
CA ASP A 162 0.90 15.07 -2.00
C ASP A 162 0.95 16.21 -0.98
N LYS A 163 0.82 15.87 0.30
CA LYS A 163 0.89 16.81 1.42
C LYS A 163 2.30 17.39 1.58
N ASN A 164 3.33 16.66 1.16
CA ASN A 164 4.74 17.01 1.31
C ASN A 164 5.48 16.95 -0.04
N PRO A 165 5.03 17.66 -1.09
CA PRO A 165 5.48 17.42 -2.48
C PRO A 165 6.96 17.72 -2.72
N ASN A 166 7.59 18.49 -1.83
CA ASN A 166 9.00 18.88 -1.92
C ASN A 166 9.94 17.86 -1.27
N THR A 167 9.42 16.73 -0.77
CA THR A 167 10.22 15.64 -0.19
C THR A 167 9.92 14.32 -0.92
N LYS A 168 10.97 13.52 -1.14
CA LYS A 168 10.84 12.17 -1.72
C LYS A 168 10.52 11.09 -0.67
N PHE A 169 10.50 11.46 0.60
CA PHE A 169 10.29 10.55 1.72
C PHE A 169 9.44 11.20 2.81
N ILE A 170 8.99 10.38 3.75
CA ILE A 170 8.47 10.80 5.05
C ILE A 170 9.27 10.13 6.17
N THR A 171 9.27 10.73 7.35
CA THR A 171 9.81 10.10 8.55
C THR A 171 8.67 9.58 9.40
N LYS A 172 8.67 8.28 9.70
CA LYS A 172 7.64 7.63 10.52
C LYS A 172 8.25 6.98 11.75
N LYS A 173 7.59 7.17 12.89
CA LYS A 173 7.98 6.61 14.18
C LYS A 173 7.13 5.38 14.48
N TYR A 174 7.79 4.26 14.76
CA TYR A 174 7.19 3.02 15.22
C TYR A 174 7.51 2.79 16.68
N LYS A 175 6.51 2.35 17.46
CA LYS A 175 6.69 1.95 18.85
C LYS A 175 6.87 0.44 18.88
N LEU A 176 8.01 -0.01 19.39
CA LEU A 176 8.31 -1.43 19.51
C LEU A 176 8.08 -1.86 20.95
N ARG A 177 7.47 -3.04 21.13
CA ARG A 177 7.27 -3.66 22.44
C ARG A 177 7.76 -5.10 22.41
N TYR A 178 8.48 -5.50 23.45
CA TYR A 178 8.91 -6.88 23.63
C TYR A 178 7.91 -7.67 24.47
N SER A 179 7.61 -8.89 24.02
CA SER A 179 6.90 -9.93 24.76
C SER A 179 7.74 -11.20 24.77
N GLU A 180 7.66 -11.99 25.84
CA GLU A 180 8.41 -13.26 25.92
C GLU A 180 7.87 -14.31 24.93
N GLU A 181 6.60 -14.20 24.53
CA GLU A 181 5.94 -15.13 23.60
C GLU A 181 6.27 -14.83 22.13
N ASN A 182 6.19 -13.56 21.72
CA ASN A 182 6.27 -13.16 20.30
C ASN A 182 7.53 -12.35 19.95
N GLY A 183 8.41 -12.10 20.92
CA GLY A 183 9.58 -11.24 20.72
C GLY A 183 9.20 -9.76 20.58
N TRP A 184 9.97 -9.01 19.78
CA TRP A 184 9.72 -7.61 19.49
C TRP A 184 8.68 -7.45 18.38
N SER A 185 7.68 -6.60 18.60
CA SER A 185 6.65 -6.29 17.61
C SER A 185 6.29 -4.80 17.61
N ILE A 186 5.65 -4.34 16.53
CA ILE A 186 5.05 -3.01 16.48
C ILE A 186 3.75 -3.00 17.26
N ASN A 187 3.59 -1.99 18.12
CA ASN A 187 2.39 -1.74 18.93
C ASN A 187 1.59 -0.54 18.43
#